data_AF-A0A5C6EAD7-F1
#
_entry.id   AF-A0A5C6EAD7-F1
#
_cell.length_a   1.000
_cell.length_b   1.000
_cell.length_c   1.000
_cell.angle_alpha   90.00
_cell.angle_beta   90.00
_cell.angle_gamma   90.00
#
_symmetry.space_group_name_H-M   'P 1'
#
loop_
_entity.id
_entity.type
_entity.pdbx_description
1 polymer ?
#
loop_
_entity_poly.entity_id
_entity_poly.type
_entity_poly.pdbx_seq_one_letter_code
_entity_poly.pdbx_strand_id
1 'polypeptide(L)'
;MYHGRCGAESLRDVKLSIRDAVVVSVIATNTINVLGPVLVSYQAFVMFSSGGVVIATIVLALGTIGFSEIFPKAIGNHFAPLIARLFAPAILFGERILFPLVKPLVWLTGRLTPGTRRIGTEPQIQSLVRIGHEAGHIETDEHQMIHRVFVLNDRSARDIMTPMKDVRAIAAQ
;
A
#
# COMPACT_ATOMS: atom_id res chain seq x y z
N MET A 1 1.26 -18.66 1.56
CA MET A 1 2.47 -19.45 1.90
C MET A 1 3.15 -18.96 3.19
N TYR A 2 2.44 -18.77 4.33
CA TYR A 2 3.08 -18.44 5.62
C TYR A 2 2.35 -19.07 6.83
N HIS A 3 1.79 -20.28 6.67
CA HIS A 3 1.24 -21.03 7.80
C HIS A 3 2.39 -21.47 8.71
N GLY A 4 2.34 -21.13 10.00
CA GLY A 4 3.22 -21.70 11.03
C GLY A 4 4.30 -20.79 11.60
N ARG A 5 4.38 -19.50 11.22
CA ARG A 5 5.36 -18.59 11.83
C ARG A 5 4.69 -17.61 12.83
N CYS A 6 5.27 -17.43 14.02
CA CYS A 6 4.75 -16.61 15.14
C CYS A 6 4.23 -15.20 14.73
N GLY A 7 2.98 -14.84 15.01
CA GLY A 7 2.38 -13.53 14.63
C GLY A 7 1.68 -13.49 13.26
N ALA A 8 1.63 -14.60 12.52
CA ALA A 8 0.90 -14.67 11.25
C ALA A 8 -0.63 -14.48 11.42
N GLU A 9 -1.20 -14.95 12.53
CA GLU A 9 -2.61 -14.76 12.85
C GLU A 9 -2.93 -13.28 13.11
N SER A 10 -2.14 -12.61 13.95
CA SER A 10 -2.29 -11.17 14.19
C SER A 10 -2.17 -10.35 12.91
N LEU A 11 -1.25 -10.71 12.00
CA LEU A 11 -1.12 -10.04 10.72
C LEU A 11 -2.35 -10.26 9.81
N ARG A 12 -2.97 -11.44 9.87
CA ARG A 12 -4.22 -11.72 9.16
C ARG A 12 -5.35 -10.84 9.68
N ASP A 13 -5.46 -10.68 11.00
CA ASP A 13 -6.48 -9.83 11.61
C ASP A 13 -6.30 -8.37 11.23
N VAL A 14 -5.07 -7.85 11.29
CA VAL A 14 -4.72 -6.50 10.80
C VAL A 14 -5.08 -6.33 9.31
N LYS A 15 -4.91 -7.38 8.49
CA LYS A 15 -5.27 -7.35 7.07
C LYS A 15 -6.79 -7.29 6.85
N LEU A 16 -7.58 -7.86 7.76
CA LEU A 16 -9.05 -7.76 7.74
C LEU A 16 -9.51 -6.38 8.24
N SER A 17 -8.79 -5.76 9.18
CA SER A 17 -9.06 -4.42 9.73
C SER A 17 -8.18 -3.31 9.13
N ILE A 18 -7.80 -3.40 7.85
CA ILE A 18 -6.78 -2.51 7.25
C ILE A 18 -7.05 -1.01 7.46
N ARG A 19 -8.32 -0.59 7.50
CA ARG A 19 -8.70 0.81 7.74
C ARG A 19 -8.35 1.25 9.16
N ASP A 20 -8.69 0.42 10.15
CA ASP A 20 -8.41 0.67 11.57
C ASP A 20 -6.89 0.71 11.80
N ALA A 21 -6.17 -0.25 11.22
CA ALA A 21 -4.70 -0.32 11.28
C ALA A 21 -4.02 0.92 10.69
N VAL A 22 -4.52 1.43 9.55
CA VAL A 22 -4.03 2.68 8.95
C VAL A 22 -4.26 3.86 9.89
N VAL A 23 -5.46 3.98 10.46
CA VAL A 23 -5.77 5.09 11.41
C VAL A 23 -4.86 5.02 12.64
N VAL A 24 -4.70 3.84 13.24
CA VAL A 24 -3.80 3.65 14.40
C VAL A 24 -2.37 4.01 14.05
N SER A 25 -1.86 3.55 12.91
CA SER A 25 -0.49 3.88 12.47
C SER A 25 -0.31 5.37 12.24
N VAL A 26 -1.29 6.03 11.63
CA VAL A 26 -1.26 7.49 11.37
C VAL A 26 -1.28 8.27 12.68
N ILE A 27 -2.11 7.88 13.64
CA ILE A 27 -2.14 8.49 14.97
C ILE A 27 -0.77 8.33 15.62
N ALA A 28 -0.23 7.11 15.69
CA ALA A 28 1.05 6.83 16.33
C ALA A 28 2.20 7.67 15.73
N THR A 29 2.30 7.72 14.39
CA THR A 29 3.36 8.49 13.73
C THR A 29 3.20 9.99 13.93
N ASN A 30 1.97 10.52 13.85
CA ASN A 30 1.73 11.95 14.05
C ASN A 30 1.92 12.37 15.50
N THR A 31 1.56 11.53 16.46
CA THR A 31 1.83 11.80 17.88
C THR A 31 3.31 12.01 18.12
N ILE A 32 4.18 11.15 17.56
CA ILE A 32 5.64 11.29 17.66
C ILE A 32 6.11 12.55 16.93
N ASN A 33 5.66 12.77 15.68
CA ASN A 33 6.11 13.88 14.84
C ASN A 33 5.66 15.26 15.32
N VAL A 34 4.57 15.35 16.10
CA VAL A 34 4.10 16.61 16.66
C VAL A 34 4.58 16.78 18.10
N LEU A 35 4.31 15.80 18.97
CA LEU A 35 4.67 15.95 20.39
C LEU A 35 6.18 15.96 20.60
N GLY A 36 6.94 15.15 19.87
CA GLY A 36 8.39 15.07 19.98
C GLY A 36 9.04 16.45 19.76
N PRO A 37 8.86 17.07 18.58
CA PRO A 37 9.40 18.39 18.33
C PRO A 37 8.86 19.47 19.26
N VAL A 38 7.58 19.42 19.66
CA VAL A 38 7.01 20.41 20.59
C VAL A 38 7.69 20.34 21.96
N LEU A 39 7.86 19.14 22.52
CA LEU A 39 8.52 18.96 23.82
C LEU A 39 10.00 19.35 23.76
N VAL A 40 10.71 18.95 22.71
CA VAL A 40 12.12 19.29 22.54
C VAL A 40 12.30 20.79 22.29
N SER A 41 11.42 21.42 21.51
CA SER A 41 11.44 22.87 21.27
C SER A 41 11.18 23.66 22.55
N TYR A 42 10.22 23.20 23.38
CA TYR A 42 9.96 23.81 24.68
C TYR A 42 11.20 23.75 25.59
N GLN A 43 11.85 22.59 25.67
CA GLN A 43 13.07 22.42 26.46
C GLN A 43 14.23 23.28 25.92
N ALA A 44 14.36 23.36 24.60
CA ALA A 44 15.38 24.17 23.94
C ALA A 44 15.17 25.67 24.21
N PHE A 45 13.93 26.15 24.25
CA PHE A 45 13.61 27.54 24.57
C PHE A 45 14.05 27.93 25.99
N VAL A 46 13.95 27.00 26.95
CA VAL A 46 14.37 27.25 28.34
C VAL A 46 15.90 27.22 28.50
N MET A 47 16.60 26.43 27.68
CA MET A 47 18.05 26.21 27.81
C MET A 47 18.92 27.10 26.93
N PHE A 48 18.42 27.59 25.80
CA PHE A 48 19.21 28.34 24.80
C PHE A 48 18.78 29.81 24.69
N SER A 49 19.74 30.70 24.41
CA SER A 49 19.47 32.10 24.04
C SER A 49 18.82 32.19 22.64
N SER A 50 18.24 33.35 22.31
CA SER A 50 17.41 33.55 21.11
C SER A 50 18.04 33.08 19.78
N GLY A 51 19.36 33.23 19.61
CA GLY A 51 20.07 32.76 18.40
C GLY A 51 20.24 31.24 18.30
N GLY A 52 20.40 30.55 19.43
CA GLY A 52 20.57 29.09 19.47
C GLY A 52 19.27 28.33 19.17
N VAL A 53 18.13 28.92 19.52
CA VAL A 53 16.80 28.31 19.30
C VAL A 53 16.52 28.10 17.81
N VAL A 54 16.90 29.05 16.94
CA VAL A 54 16.65 28.96 15.50
C VAL A 54 17.41 27.77 14.89
N ILE A 55 18.70 27.65 15.20
CA ILE A 55 19.54 26.56 14.69
C ILE A 55 19.05 25.21 15.24
N ALA A 56 18.74 25.13 16.54
CA ALA A 56 18.21 23.93 17.16
C ALA A 56 16.88 23.48 16.51
N THR A 57 16.00 24.43 16.19
CA THR A 57 14.72 24.14 15.53
C THR A 57 14.91 23.56 14.13
N ILE A 58 15.82 24.13 13.33
CA ILE A 58 16.11 23.63 11.98
C ILE A 58 16.69 22.21 12.04
N VAL A 59 17.66 21.99 12.92
CA VAL A 59 18.28 20.66 13.10
C VAL A 59 17.25 19.65 13.57
N LEU A 60 16.40 20.02 14.54
CA LEU A 60 15.33 19.16 15.04
C LEU A 60 14.30 18.83 13.97
N ALA A 61 13.91 19.80 13.13
CA ALA A 61 12.96 19.58 12.04
C ALA A 61 13.53 18.59 11.02
N LEU A 62 14.76 18.81 10.55
CA LEU A 62 15.43 17.89 9.61
C LEU A 62 15.64 16.50 10.24
N GLY A 63 16.04 16.45 11.51
CA GLY A 63 16.22 15.21 12.26
C GLY A 63 14.91 14.43 12.39
N THR A 64 13.80 15.10 12.70
CA THR A 64 12.49 14.45 12.84
C THR A 64 12.03 13.86 11.51
N ILE A 65 12.16 14.61 10.40
CA ILE A 65 11.84 14.12 9.06
C ILE A 65 12.68 12.88 8.72
N GLY A 66 13.99 12.90 8.99
CA GLY A 66 14.85 11.75 8.72
C GLY A 66 14.49 10.53 9.58
N PHE A 67 14.58 10.68 10.90
CA PHE A 67 14.56 9.56 11.84
C PHE A 67 13.17 9.05 12.19
N SER A 68 12.15 9.91 12.19
CA SER A 68 10.78 9.51 12.54
C SER A 68 9.93 9.18 11.32
N GLU A 69 10.29 9.72 10.15
CA GLU A 69 9.48 9.61 8.95
C GLU A 69 10.16 8.85 7.82
N ILE A 70 11.23 9.37 7.23
CA ILE A 70 11.81 8.82 6.00
C ILE A 70 12.44 7.45 6.25
N PHE A 71 13.38 7.34 7.19
CA PHE A 71 14.12 6.09 7.41
C PHE A 71 13.20 4.95 7.87
N PRO A 72 12.31 5.13 8.87
CA PRO A 72 11.42 4.04 9.30
C PRO A 72 10.47 3.59 8.20
N LYS A 73 9.92 4.52 7.40
CA LYS A 73 9.02 4.17 6.28
C LYS A 73 9.77 3.44 5.17
N ALA A 74 11.00 3.85 4.85
CA ALA A 74 11.82 3.19 3.85
C ALA A 74 12.15 1.74 4.24
N ILE A 75 12.62 1.54 5.48
CA ILE A 75 12.93 0.21 6.02
C ILE A 75 11.66 -0.65 6.12
N GLY A 76 10.56 -0.04 6.58
CA GLY A 76 9.23 -0.66 6.67
C GLY A 76 8.73 -1.21 5.34
N ASN A 77 8.88 -0.43 4.26
CA ASN A 77 8.46 -0.85 2.93
C ASN A 77 9.38 -1.94 2.34
N HIS A 78 10.69 -1.83 2.56
CA HIS A 78 11.64 -2.81 2.03
C HIS A 78 11.51 -4.18 2.71
N PHE A 79 11.35 -4.20 4.04
CA PHE A 79 11.19 -5.43 4.83
C PHE A 79 9.73 -5.67 5.29
N ALA A 80 8.76 -5.27 4.46
CA ALA A 80 7.34 -5.28 4.80
C ALA A 80 6.83 -6.63 5.35
N PRO A 81 7.16 -7.81 4.77
CA PRO A 81 6.63 -9.09 5.27
C PRO A 81 7.10 -9.43 6.70
N LEU A 82 8.33 -9.04 7.04
CA LEU A 82 8.93 -9.33 8.35
C LEU A 82 8.45 -8.33 9.40
N ILE A 83 8.51 -7.03 9.08
CA ILE A 83 8.11 -5.94 9.97
C ILE A 83 6.61 -5.99 10.23
N ALA A 84 5.77 -6.18 9.20
CA ALA A 84 4.33 -6.26 9.39
C ALA A 84 3.93 -7.39 10.34
N ARG A 85 4.60 -8.54 10.25
CA ARG A 85 4.31 -9.66 11.15
C ARG A 85 4.80 -9.44 12.58
N LEU A 86 5.94 -8.77 12.74
CA LEU A 86 6.48 -8.43 14.06
C LEU A 86 5.61 -7.40 14.78
N PHE A 87 5.13 -6.37 14.06
CA PHE A 87 4.37 -5.26 14.62
C PHE A 87 2.86 -5.47 14.61
N ALA A 88 2.34 -6.50 13.94
CA ALA A 88 0.90 -6.78 13.92
C ALA A 88 0.25 -6.86 15.32
N PRO A 89 0.84 -7.53 16.34
CA PRO A 89 0.28 -7.52 17.70
C PRO A 89 0.22 -6.12 18.32
N ALA A 90 1.23 -5.28 18.08
CA ALA A 90 1.28 -3.92 18.58
C ALA A 90 0.20 -3.03 17.94
N ILE A 91 -0.06 -3.23 16.64
CA ILE A 91 -1.15 -2.52 15.93
C ILE A 91 -2.50 -2.92 16.52
N LEU A 92 -2.78 -4.22 16.69
CA LEU A 92 -4.05 -4.69 17.28
C LEU A 92 -4.24 -4.19 18.73
N PHE A 93 -3.16 -4.14 19.49
CA PHE A 93 -3.19 -3.56 20.84
C PHE A 93 -3.52 -2.07 20.79
N GLY A 94 -2.90 -1.33 19.86
CA GLY A 94 -3.21 0.08 19.59
C GLY A 94 -4.66 0.29 19.16
N GLU A 95 -5.21 -0.57 18.30
CA GLU A 95 -6.62 -0.54 17.90
C GLU A 95 -7.56 -0.70 19.11
N ARG A 96 -7.19 -1.56 20.07
CA ARG A 96 -7.99 -1.78 21.28
C ARG A 96 -7.95 -0.59 22.24
N ILE A 97 -6.77 0.02 22.44
CA ILE A 97 -6.62 1.19 23.32
C ILE A 97 -7.29 2.42 22.70
N LEU A 98 -7.04 2.66 21.41
CA LEU A 98 -7.53 3.82 20.69
C LEU A 98 -8.94 3.60 20.13
N PHE A 99 -9.61 2.49 20.49
CA PHE A 99 -10.92 2.12 19.99
C PHE A 99 -11.94 3.27 19.94
N PRO A 100 -12.16 4.07 21.02
CA PRO A 100 -13.15 5.16 20.99
C PRO A 100 -12.78 6.29 20.01
N LEU A 101 -11.49 6.44 19.66
CA LEU A 101 -11.02 7.44 18.70
C LEU A 101 -11.01 6.89 17.26
N VAL A 102 -10.64 5.62 17.09
CA VAL A 102 -10.50 4.99 15.76
C VAL A 102 -11.86 4.79 15.10
N LYS A 103 -12.88 4.28 15.83
CA LYS A 103 -14.18 3.94 15.22
C LYS A 103 -14.90 5.13 14.58
N PRO A 104 -15.00 6.32 15.21
CA PRO A 104 -15.61 7.48 14.57
C PRO A 104 -14.85 7.94 13.32
N LEU A 105 -13.50 7.91 13.35
CA LEU A 105 -12.67 8.29 12.21
C LEU A 105 -12.84 7.33 11.03
N VAL A 106 -12.85 6.01 11.29
CA VAL A 106 -13.08 5.00 10.26
C VAL A 106 -14.49 5.11 9.69
N TRP A 107 -15.48 5.39 10.53
CA TRP A 107 -16.85 5.64 10.07
C TRP A 107 -16.94 6.86 9.16
N LEU A 108 -16.31 7.97 9.55
CA LEU A 108 -16.28 9.21 8.77
C LEU A 108 -15.57 9.02 7.42
N THR A 109 -14.40 8.41 7.42
CA THR A 109 -13.66 8.09 6.18
C THR A 109 -14.45 7.16 5.27
N GLY A 110 -15.20 6.20 5.82
CA GLY A 110 -16.10 5.34 5.05
C GLY A 110 -17.23 6.09 4.34
N ARG A 111 -17.71 7.20 4.92
CA ARG A 111 -18.71 8.07 4.28
C ARG A 111 -18.11 8.94 3.18
N LEU A 112 -16.87 9.41 3.35
CA LEU A 112 -16.18 10.23 2.36
C LEU A 112 -15.65 9.43 1.16
N THR A 113 -15.37 8.15 1.36
CA THR A 113 -14.93 7.25 0.29
C THR A 113 -15.93 6.09 0.13
N PRO A 114 -17.13 6.37 -0.40
CA PRO A 114 -18.13 5.35 -0.63
C PRO A 114 -17.66 4.39 -1.73
N GLY A 115 -17.90 3.10 -1.51
CA GLY A 115 -17.59 2.03 -2.46
C GLY A 115 -16.31 1.26 -2.16
N THR A 116 -16.19 0.10 -2.79
CA THR A 116 -15.00 -0.76 -2.73
C THR A 116 -14.14 -0.49 -3.96
N ARG A 117 -12.89 -0.06 -3.76
CA ARG A 117 -11.91 0.00 -4.85
C ARG A 117 -11.69 -1.42 -5.37
N ARG A 118 -12.02 -1.66 -6.64
CA ARG A 118 -11.75 -2.95 -7.30
C ARG A 118 -10.24 -3.06 -7.51
N ILE A 119 -9.63 -4.08 -6.92
CA ILE A 119 -8.20 -4.40 -7.07
C ILE A 119 -8.10 -5.57 -8.06
N GLY A 120 -7.09 -5.54 -8.92
CA GLY A 120 -6.85 -6.60 -9.91
C GLY A 120 -7.77 -6.52 -11.13
N THR A 121 -8.25 -5.33 -11.48
CA THR A 121 -8.93 -5.12 -12.76
C THR A 121 -7.95 -5.31 -13.92
N GLU A 122 -8.42 -5.72 -15.08
CA GLU A 122 -7.59 -5.91 -16.28
C GLU A 122 -6.65 -4.73 -16.59
N PRO A 123 -7.09 -3.45 -16.56
CA PRO A 123 -6.16 -2.32 -16.75
C PRO A 123 -5.04 -2.24 -15.70
N GLN A 124 -5.29 -2.70 -14.47
CA GLN A 124 -4.26 -2.75 -13.41
C GLN A 124 -3.26 -3.87 -13.71
N ILE A 125 -3.74 -5.04 -14.13
CA ILE A 125 -2.88 -6.16 -14.51
C ILE A 125 -2.03 -5.77 -15.73
N GLN A 126 -2.63 -5.18 -16.76
CA GLN A 126 -1.90 -4.70 -17.93
C GLN A 126 -0.84 -3.66 -17.55
N SER A 127 -1.14 -2.74 -16.63
CA SER A 127 -0.16 -1.79 -16.13
C SER A 127 1.00 -2.47 -15.40
N LEU A 128 0.73 -3.50 -14.59
CA LEU A 128 1.78 -4.25 -13.89
C LEU A 128 2.67 -5.01 -14.87
N VAL A 129 2.08 -5.63 -15.89
CA VAL A 129 2.81 -6.35 -16.95
C VAL A 129 3.70 -5.39 -17.74
N ARG A 130 3.19 -4.20 -18.07
CA ARG A 130 4.01 -3.15 -18.71
C ARG A 130 5.19 -2.71 -17.85
N ILE A 131 4.96 -2.44 -16.56
CA ILE A 131 6.03 -2.06 -15.62
C ILE A 131 7.06 -3.18 -15.50
N GLY A 132 6.63 -4.45 -15.44
CA GLY A 132 7.51 -5.61 -15.42
C GLY A 132 8.36 -5.73 -16.69
N HIS A 133 7.77 -5.45 -17.85
CA HIS A 133 8.47 -5.45 -19.13
C HIS A 133 9.51 -4.32 -19.22
N GLU A 134 9.16 -3.09 -18.83
CA GLU A 134 10.08 -1.94 -18.78
C GLU A 134 11.24 -2.17 -17.79
N ALA A 135 10.99 -2.89 -16.70
CA ALA A 135 12.00 -3.27 -15.72
C ALA A 135 12.87 -4.47 -16.17
N GLY A 136 12.60 -5.07 -17.33
CA GLY A 136 13.33 -6.22 -17.85
C GLY A 136 13.02 -7.55 -17.17
N HIS A 137 11.95 -7.63 -16.36
CA HIS A 137 11.51 -8.86 -15.70
C HIS A 137 10.56 -9.70 -16.57
N ILE A 138 10.01 -9.13 -17.64
CA ILE A 138 9.08 -9.79 -18.57
C ILE A 138 9.61 -9.60 -19.98
N GLU A 139 9.75 -10.69 -20.73
CA GLU A 139 10.23 -10.65 -22.10
C GLU A 139 9.17 -10.07 -23.06
N THR A 140 9.60 -9.64 -24.25
CA THR A 140 8.70 -9.00 -25.23
C THR A 140 7.61 -9.95 -25.72
N ASP A 141 7.95 -11.22 -25.90
CA ASP A 141 7.03 -12.27 -26.32
C ASP A 141 6.00 -12.61 -25.23
N GLU A 142 6.42 -12.68 -23.96
CA GLU A 142 5.52 -12.84 -22.80
C GLU A 142 4.54 -11.67 -22.68
N HIS A 143 5.02 -10.43 -22.82
CA HIS A 143 4.16 -9.24 -22.83
C HIS A 143 3.12 -9.31 -23.95
N GLN A 144 3.54 -9.69 -25.16
CA GLN A 144 2.63 -9.87 -26.30
C GLN A 144 1.63 -11.01 -26.06
N MET A 145 2.07 -12.11 -25.46
CA MET A 145 1.21 -13.24 -25.13
C MET A 145 0.10 -12.81 -24.17
N ILE A 146 0.45 -12.15 -23.08
CA ILE A 146 -0.51 -11.66 -22.08
C ILE A 146 -1.50 -10.67 -22.72
N HIS A 147 -1.02 -9.76 -23.57
CA HIS A 147 -1.89 -8.85 -24.30
C HIS A 147 -2.89 -9.59 -25.22
N ARG A 148 -2.44 -10.63 -25.93
CA ARG A 148 -3.30 -11.45 -26.78
C ARG A 148 -4.36 -12.22 -25.99
N VAL A 149 -4.06 -12.65 -24.76
CA VAL A 149 -5.04 -13.31 -23.88
C VAL A 149 -6.19 -12.35 -23.55
N PHE A 150 -5.87 -11.09 -23.23
CA PHE A 150 -6.89 -10.06 -22.99
C PHE A 150 -7.72 -9.78 -24.25
N VAL A 151 -7.07 -9.59 -25.40
CA VAL A 151 -7.76 -9.41 -26.69
C VAL A 151 -8.66 -10.61 -27.00
N LEU A 152 -8.22 -11.83 -26.75
CA LEU A 152 -9.03 -13.02 -26.98
C LEU A 152 -10.26 -13.08 -26.07
N ASN A 153 -10.12 -12.70 -24.79
CA ASN A 153 -11.23 -12.65 -23.85
C ASN A 153 -12.33 -11.66 -24.29
N ASP A 154 -11.96 -10.60 -24.99
CA ASP A 154 -12.88 -9.60 -25.54
C ASP A 154 -13.43 -9.95 -26.93
N ARG A 155 -12.91 -11.00 -27.58
CA ARG A 155 -13.32 -11.44 -28.92
C ARG A 155 -14.39 -12.52 -28.84
N SER A 156 -15.42 -12.37 -29.65
CA SER A 156 -16.45 -13.40 -29.84
C SER A 156 -16.06 -14.37 -30.97
N ALA A 157 -16.69 -15.55 -31.00
CA ALA A 157 -16.49 -16.51 -32.09
C ALA A 157 -16.77 -15.90 -33.48
N ARG A 158 -17.71 -14.95 -33.55
CA ARG A 158 -18.03 -14.20 -34.76
C ARG A 158 -16.85 -13.37 -35.28
N ASP A 159 -15.99 -12.90 -34.39
CA ASP A 159 -14.86 -12.03 -34.73
C ASP A 159 -13.64 -12.80 -35.26
N ILE A 160 -13.58 -14.11 -35.02
CA ILE A 160 -12.44 -14.97 -35.37
C ILE A 160 -12.78 -16.08 -36.37
N MET A 161 -14.07 -16.42 -36.56
CA MET A 161 -14.48 -17.45 -37.50
C MET A 161 -14.21 -17.04 -38.95
N THR A 162 -13.97 -18.02 -39.81
CA THR A 162 -13.94 -17.80 -41.25
C THR A 162 -15.34 -17.45 -41.75
N PRO A 163 -15.54 -16.30 -42.44
CA PRO A 163 -16.84 -15.96 -43.01
C PRO A 163 -17.33 -17.05 -43.98
N MET A 164 -18.64 -17.35 -43.98
CA MET A 164 -19.22 -18.43 -44.80
C MET A 164 -18.86 -18.33 -46.30
N LYS A 165 -18.74 -17.11 -46.81
CA LYS A 165 -18.33 -16.83 -48.20
C LYS A 165 -16.92 -17.34 -48.56
N ASP A 166 -16.06 -17.52 -47.56
CA ASP A 166 -14.65 -17.90 -47.72
C ASP A 166 -14.42 -19.39 -47.36
N VAL A 167 -15.50 -20.12 -47.00
CA VAL A 167 -15.44 -21.54 -46.66
C VAL A 167 -15.35 -22.39 -47.94
N ARG A 168 -14.29 -23.19 -48.06
CA ARG A 168 -14.18 -24.21 -49.11
C ARG A 168 -14.72 -25.55 -48.61
N ALA A 169 -15.85 -25.99 -49.19
CA ALA A 169 -16.43 -27.30 -48.93
C ALA A 169 -16.24 -28.23 -50.13
N ILE A 170 -16.15 -29.53 -49.88
CA ILE A 170 -16.17 -30.59 -50.89
C ILE A 170 -17.51 -31.33 -50.82
N ALA A 171 -18.03 -31.78 -51.96
CA ALA A 171 -19.25 -32.56 -52.02
C ALA A 171 -19.02 -33.95 -51.40
N ALA A 172 -19.97 -34.43 -50.60
CA ALA A 172 -19.94 -35.79 -50.06
C ALA A 172 -20.19 -36.79 -51.20
N GLN A 173 -19.34 -37.82 -51.29
CA GLN A 173 -19.47 -38.94 -52.23
C GLN A 173 -20.45 -39.99 -51.71
#